data_AF-A0A970QGB9-F1
#
_entry.id   AF-A0A970QGB9-F1
#
_cell.length_a   1.000
_cell.length_b   1.000
_cell.length_c   1.000
_cell.angle_alpha   90.00
_cell.angle_beta   90.00
_cell.angle_gamma   90.00
#
_symmetry.space_group_name_H-M   'P 1'
#
loop_
_entity.id
_entity.type
_entity.pdbx_description
1 polymer ?
#
loop_
_entity_poly.entity_id
_entity_poly.type
_entity_poly.pdbx_seq_one_letter_code
_entity_poly.pdbx_strand_id
1 'polypeptide(L)'
;MNEENLSIKQESDEQPPVEAQQKVPRRPWKSLILGLCIVGVGLGLLHNISVQESKAFDEAPWVNTLILTKDTTRFLNDDNIPVSIRFAERTTRLDGDLGMELLSELLQWDRFNDYIRLGAAELVVALELDPDELTPLLASGRLPVPGRPEVLAGDLARSESFAIDGVEFQVVGHLKKSVNGFLFTYMLPYPEGYEEIFSKERGAISGLLLKDGELLAKEGRLPEFLTYKGNTEETTVTEPDEVVPLAVPNILGGFIRSDAKTVYVSFLAMCLIALGGALLQFSGLHFMRRSRQSVIFAPLAEAVLKRPKLFWGSHIFFYGAFFIAVWVAIQSPILAFRFEQYTETVFQIGGLGHIGAAYSSGKISYAAWMTFYNNYIEQVLFLIFLISLFPLPLGLIKTFLSLCLAGWTMSPLWLRTAEMLFFHSLTIVMELEAYIFACIVIIIWTILLWSGIKNRCFLKSLKQGLLLLFVAALFTGVLLGIAAVYEAVTLIHVI
;
A
#
# COMPACT_ATOMS: atom_id res chain seq x y z
N MET A 1 -6.30 -18.04 -89.58
CA MET A 1 -7.19 -18.98 -88.84
C MET A 1 -6.30 -19.86 -87.97
N ASN A 2 -6.18 -19.52 -86.69
CA ASN A 2 -5.73 -20.40 -85.61
C ASN A 2 -6.53 -19.93 -84.40
N GLU A 3 -7.54 -20.72 -84.02
CA GLU A 3 -8.36 -20.52 -82.82
C GLU A 3 -7.60 -21.12 -81.64
N GLU A 4 -7.10 -20.25 -80.76
CA GLU A 4 -6.40 -20.64 -79.54
C GLU A 4 -7.41 -20.67 -78.39
N ASN A 5 -7.57 -21.85 -77.80
CA ASN A 5 -8.54 -22.20 -76.76
C ASN A 5 -8.34 -21.39 -75.47
N LEU A 6 -9.23 -20.43 -75.22
CA LEU A 6 -9.43 -19.81 -73.91
C LEU A 6 -10.15 -20.77 -72.96
N SER A 7 -9.37 -21.60 -72.27
CA SER A 7 -9.82 -22.41 -71.14
C SER A 7 -10.07 -21.50 -69.93
N ILE A 8 -11.31 -21.06 -69.74
CA ILE A 8 -11.80 -20.40 -68.53
C ILE A 8 -11.70 -21.40 -67.37
N LYS A 9 -10.70 -21.20 -66.51
CA LYS A 9 -10.56 -21.91 -65.24
C LYS A 9 -11.67 -21.40 -64.32
N GLN A 10 -12.72 -22.19 -64.10
CA GLN A 10 -13.72 -21.93 -63.05
C GLN A 10 -12.99 -21.90 -61.69
N GLU A 11 -12.80 -20.70 -61.13
CA GLU A 11 -12.53 -20.53 -59.70
C GLU A 11 -13.74 -21.12 -58.95
N SER A 12 -13.54 -22.29 -58.37
CA SER A 12 -14.48 -22.84 -57.40
C SER A 12 -14.63 -21.85 -56.26
N ASP A 13 -15.86 -21.36 -56.05
CA ASP A 13 -16.30 -20.66 -54.85
C ASP A 13 -15.95 -21.51 -53.61
N GLU A 14 -14.73 -21.39 -53.10
CA GLU A 14 -14.41 -21.78 -51.72
C GLU A 14 -15.22 -20.85 -50.84
N GLN A 15 -16.41 -21.32 -50.44
CA GLN A 15 -17.18 -20.69 -49.37
C GLN A 15 -16.21 -20.45 -48.21
N PRO A 16 -16.05 -19.19 -47.75
CA PRO A 16 -15.14 -18.89 -46.66
C PRO A 16 -15.50 -19.82 -45.50
N PRO A 17 -14.50 -20.47 -44.87
CA PRO A 17 -14.75 -21.43 -43.80
C PRO A 17 -15.69 -20.78 -42.81
N VAL A 18 -16.86 -21.40 -42.59
CA VAL A 18 -17.92 -20.94 -41.68
C VAL A 18 -17.23 -20.49 -40.40
N GLU A 19 -17.06 -19.16 -40.24
CA GLU A 19 -16.37 -18.58 -39.10
C GLU A 19 -17.00 -19.22 -37.88
N ALA A 20 -16.21 -19.99 -37.12
CA ALA A 20 -16.67 -20.73 -35.97
C ALA A 20 -17.36 -19.74 -35.04
N GLN A 21 -18.70 -19.67 -35.15
CA GLN A 21 -19.50 -18.71 -34.40
C GLN A 21 -19.21 -19.02 -32.94
N GLN A 22 -18.42 -18.16 -32.29
CA GLN A 22 -18.11 -18.30 -30.88
C GLN A 22 -19.45 -18.38 -30.15
N LYS A 23 -19.81 -19.59 -29.70
CA LYS A 23 -21.05 -19.86 -28.99
C LYS A 23 -21.07 -18.94 -27.78
N VAL A 24 -21.83 -17.85 -27.87
CA VAL A 24 -22.01 -16.92 -26.76
C VAL A 24 -22.58 -17.74 -25.60
N PRO A 25 -21.93 -17.73 -24.42
CA PRO A 25 -22.41 -18.51 -23.27
C PRO A 25 -23.87 -18.15 -22.99
N ARG A 26 -24.75 -19.16 -22.98
CA ARG A 26 -26.21 -18.98 -22.96
C ARG A 26 -26.74 -18.30 -21.67
N ARG A 27 -25.93 -18.17 -20.59
CA ARG A 27 -26.38 -17.73 -19.27
C ARG A 27 -25.33 -16.87 -18.52
N PRO A 28 -25.22 -15.56 -18.80
CA PRO A 28 -24.26 -14.65 -18.14
C PRO A 28 -24.51 -14.44 -16.64
N TRP A 29 -25.72 -14.75 -16.15
CA TRP A 29 -26.05 -14.62 -14.73
C TRP A 29 -25.28 -15.60 -13.84
N LYS A 30 -24.89 -16.77 -14.36
CA LYS A 30 -24.14 -17.77 -13.59
C LYS A 30 -22.75 -17.26 -13.21
N SER A 31 -22.05 -16.59 -14.13
CA SER A 31 -20.72 -16.03 -13.86
C SER A 31 -20.79 -14.82 -12.94
N LEU A 32 -21.86 -14.02 -13.02
CA LEU A 32 -22.12 -12.92 -12.09
C LEU A 32 -22.34 -13.44 -10.66
N ILE A 33 -23.20 -14.44 -10.47
CA ILE A 33 -23.41 -15.04 -9.13
C ILE A 33 -22.12 -15.65 -8.61
N LEU A 34 -21.37 -16.37 -9.45
CA LEU A 34 -20.08 -16.94 -9.05
C LEU A 34 -19.09 -15.85 -8.59
N GLY A 35 -18.96 -14.76 -9.34
CA GLY A 35 -18.12 -13.63 -8.95
C GLY A 35 -18.54 -13.02 -7.61
N LEU A 36 -19.83 -12.78 -7.41
CA LEU A 36 -20.37 -12.28 -6.14
C LEU A 36 -20.10 -13.24 -4.97
N CYS A 37 -20.28 -14.55 -5.17
CA CYS A 37 -19.98 -15.55 -4.15
C CYS A 37 -18.50 -15.56 -3.78
N ILE A 38 -17.60 -15.46 -4.76
CA ILE A 38 -16.15 -15.42 -4.50
C ILE A 38 -15.77 -14.16 -3.70
N VAL A 39 -16.28 -12.98 -4.08
CA VAL A 39 -16.07 -11.74 -3.31
C VAL A 39 -16.63 -11.90 -1.90
N GLY A 40 -17.85 -12.41 -1.74
CA GLY A 40 -18.47 -12.63 -0.44
C GLY A 40 -17.69 -13.58 0.46
N VAL A 41 -17.10 -14.65 -0.09
CA VAL A 41 -16.20 -15.55 0.67
C VAL A 41 -14.95 -14.81 1.12
N GLY A 42 -14.31 -14.04 0.24
CA GLY A 42 -13.14 -13.24 0.62
C GLY A 42 -13.45 -12.21 1.71
N LEU A 43 -14.55 -11.46 1.59
CA LEU A 43 -15.01 -10.53 2.62
C LEU A 43 -15.30 -11.24 3.96
N GLY A 44 -15.96 -12.41 3.90
CA GLY A 44 -16.21 -13.23 5.09
C GLY A 44 -14.93 -13.70 5.77
N LEU A 45 -13.88 -14.03 5.02
CA LEU A 45 -12.57 -14.38 5.57
C LEU A 45 -11.90 -13.19 6.27
N LEU A 46 -11.86 -12.02 5.63
CA LEU A 46 -11.30 -10.79 6.23
C LEU A 46 -12.04 -10.42 7.52
N HIS A 47 -13.37 -10.44 7.51
CA HIS A 47 -14.17 -10.15 8.69
C HIS A 47 -13.88 -11.12 9.84
N ASN A 48 -13.89 -12.43 9.57
CA ASN A 48 -13.62 -13.44 10.59
C ASN A 48 -12.24 -13.31 11.21
N ILE A 49 -11.23 -12.95 10.42
CA ILE A 49 -9.86 -12.73 10.89
C ILE A 49 -9.75 -11.46 11.68
N SER A 50 -10.34 -10.36 11.21
CA SER A 50 -10.40 -9.11 11.96
C SER A 50 -10.99 -9.33 13.36
N VAL A 51 -12.09 -10.06 13.49
CA VAL A 51 -12.70 -10.39 14.79
C VAL A 51 -11.78 -11.27 15.67
N GLN A 52 -11.07 -12.24 15.08
CA GLN A 52 -10.14 -13.09 15.81
C GLN A 52 -8.91 -12.30 16.28
N GLU A 53 -8.40 -11.44 15.42
CA GLU A 53 -7.26 -10.57 15.67
C GLU A 53 -7.59 -9.62 16.82
N SER A 54 -8.68 -8.84 16.75
CA SER A 54 -9.09 -7.92 17.83
C SER A 54 -9.14 -8.60 19.20
N LYS A 55 -9.75 -9.80 19.30
CA LYS A 55 -9.82 -10.54 20.55
C LYS A 55 -8.46 -10.96 21.09
N ALA A 56 -7.56 -11.41 20.22
CA ALA A 56 -6.22 -11.83 20.64
C ALA A 56 -5.39 -10.64 21.15
N PHE A 57 -5.67 -9.43 20.66
CA PHE A 57 -4.93 -8.22 21.01
C PHE A 57 -5.46 -7.52 22.26
N ASP A 58 -6.77 -7.56 22.53
CA ASP A 58 -7.34 -6.98 23.75
C ASP A 58 -6.75 -7.58 25.05
N GLU A 59 -6.21 -8.80 24.98
CA GLU A 59 -5.60 -9.50 26.12
C GLU A 59 -4.07 -9.36 26.17
N ALA A 60 -3.44 -8.75 25.16
CA ALA A 60 -2.00 -8.74 25.03
C ALA A 60 -1.36 -7.60 25.86
N PRO A 61 -0.26 -7.87 26.59
CA PRO A 61 0.40 -6.84 27.37
C PRO A 61 1.02 -5.80 26.44
N TRP A 62 0.85 -4.52 26.81
CA TRP A 62 1.45 -3.38 26.13
C TRP A 62 1.06 -3.26 24.66
N VAL A 63 -0.16 -3.69 24.29
CA VAL A 63 -0.70 -3.49 22.95
C VAL A 63 -0.95 -1.99 22.65
N ASN A 64 -1.34 -1.23 23.67
CA ASN A 64 -1.67 0.18 23.54
C ASN A 64 -0.48 1.11 23.80
N THR A 65 0.73 0.57 24.04
CA THR A 65 1.88 1.40 24.41
C THR A 65 2.36 2.28 23.27
N LEU A 66 2.63 3.54 23.57
CA LEU A 66 3.28 4.49 22.67
C LEU A 66 4.43 5.17 23.40
N ILE A 67 5.48 5.56 22.68
CA ILE A 67 6.58 6.36 23.23
C ILE A 67 6.51 7.74 22.61
N LEU A 68 6.30 8.76 23.43
CA LEU A 68 6.35 10.16 23.01
C LEU A 68 7.75 10.72 23.19
N THR A 69 8.27 11.40 22.17
CA THR A 69 9.60 12.06 22.23
C THR A 69 9.51 13.57 22.34
N LYS A 70 8.31 14.14 22.22
CA LYS A 70 8.00 15.57 22.39
C LYS A 70 6.77 15.80 23.25
N ASP A 71 6.67 17.01 23.82
CA ASP A 71 5.51 17.48 24.60
C ASP A 71 5.08 16.57 25.76
N THR A 72 6.05 15.92 26.42
CA THR A 72 5.81 14.93 27.47
C THR A 72 5.27 15.53 28.78
N THR A 73 5.46 16.83 29.00
CA THR A 73 5.10 17.52 30.26
C THR A 73 3.62 17.43 30.60
N ARG A 74 2.75 17.30 29.59
CA ARG A 74 1.29 17.19 29.77
C ARG A 74 0.84 15.80 30.24
N PHE A 75 1.72 14.81 30.15
CA PHE A 75 1.44 13.41 30.41
C PHE A 75 2.23 12.85 31.58
N LEU A 76 2.91 13.68 32.37
CA LEU A 76 3.57 13.23 33.59
C LEU A 76 2.50 12.83 34.63
N ASN A 77 2.16 11.54 34.66
CA ASN A 77 1.41 10.87 35.72
C ASN A 77 2.25 9.71 36.26
N ASP A 78 1.85 9.14 37.40
CA ASP A 78 2.62 8.07 38.08
C ASP A 78 2.70 6.77 37.26
N ASP A 79 1.82 6.58 36.27
CA ASP A 79 1.75 5.35 35.47
C ASP A 79 2.66 5.38 34.22
N ASN A 80 3.15 6.55 33.83
CA ASN A 80 3.97 6.72 32.64
C ASN A 80 5.46 6.63 32.98
N ILE A 81 6.22 5.97 32.10
CA ILE A 81 7.62 5.65 32.37
C ILE A 81 8.51 6.62 31.60
N PRO A 82 9.38 7.40 32.27
CA PRO A 82 10.34 8.26 31.58
C PRO A 82 11.32 7.39 30.77
N VAL A 83 11.63 7.83 29.56
CA VAL A 83 12.58 7.10 28.70
C VAL A 83 13.67 8.02 28.17
N SER A 84 14.83 7.43 27.85
CA SER A 84 15.91 8.08 27.11
C SER A 84 16.19 7.29 25.83
N ILE A 85 16.29 8.00 24.71
CA ILE A 85 16.35 7.38 23.37
C ILE A 85 17.66 7.77 22.70
N ARG A 86 18.37 6.78 22.15
CA ARG A 86 19.60 6.95 21.34
C ARG A 86 19.50 6.15 20.05
N PHE A 87 20.24 6.53 19.03
CA PHE A 87 20.43 5.67 17.85
C PHE A 87 21.47 4.60 18.16
N ALA A 88 21.23 3.38 17.69
CA ALA A 88 22.26 2.35 17.65
C ALA A 88 23.31 2.69 16.60
N GLU A 89 24.57 2.38 16.85
CA GLU A 89 25.66 2.47 15.89
C GLU A 89 26.03 1.07 15.40
N ARG A 90 26.12 0.92 14.08
CA ARG A 90 26.49 -0.35 13.45
C ARG A 90 27.77 -0.18 12.68
N THR A 91 28.73 -1.07 12.93
CA THR A 91 30.02 -1.09 12.22
C THR A 91 29.93 -1.90 10.92
N THR A 92 28.93 -2.78 10.81
CA THR A 92 28.72 -3.66 9.66
C THR A 92 27.35 -3.46 9.04
N ARG A 93 27.28 -3.73 7.74
CA ARG A 93 26.04 -3.82 6.99
C ARG A 93 25.35 -5.15 7.31
N LEU A 94 24.07 -5.11 7.62
CA LEU A 94 23.27 -6.29 7.96
C LEU A 94 22.28 -6.60 6.83
N ASP A 95 21.66 -7.79 6.91
CA ASP A 95 20.69 -8.24 5.92
C ASP A 95 19.51 -7.25 5.81
N GLY A 96 19.19 -6.89 4.57
CA GLY A 96 18.14 -5.91 4.25
C GLY A 96 18.63 -4.46 4.11
N ASP A 97 19.83 -4.11 4.57
CA ASP A 97 20.36 -2.74 4.39
C ASP A 97 20.48 -2.34 2.92
N LEU A 98 20.85 -3.29 2.04
CA LEU A 98 20.91 -3.05 0.60
C LEU A 98 19.54 -2.68 0.00
N GLY A 99 18.47 -3.36 0.41
CA GLY A 99 17.13 -3.01 -0.06
C GLY A 99 16.73 -1.60 0.38
N MET A 100 17.10 -1.24 1.60
CA MET A 100 16.83 0.06 2.20
C MET A 100 17.60 1.20 1.53
N GLU A 101 18.88 1.00 1.25
CA GLU A 101 19.72 1.96 0.53
C GLU A 101 19.22 2.17 -0.91
N LEU A 102 18.90 1.09 -1.64
CA LEU A 102 18.35 1.19 -2.99
C LEU A 102 17.00 1.91 -3.00
N LEU A 103 16.14 1.64 -2.00
CA LEU A 103 14.85 2.32 -1.86
C LEU A 103 15.06 3.82 -1.56
N SER A 104 16.04 4.15 -0.72
CA SER A 104 16.44 5.52 -0.39
C SER A 104 16.89 6.28 -1.63
N GLU A 105 17.74 5.67 -2.45
CA GLU A 105 18.21 6.28 -3.70
C GLU A 105 17.06 6.45 -4.72
N LEU A 106 16.20 5.43 -4.88
CA LEU A 106 15.12 5.44 -5.85
C LEU A 106 14.08 6.52 -5.58
N LEU A 107 13.76 6.76 -4.31
CA LEU A 107 12.71 7.70 -3.90
C LEU A 107 13.16 9.16 -3.84
N GLN A 108 14.38 9.47 -4.31
CA GLN A 108 15.00 10.81 -4.29
C GLN A 108 14.85 11.48 -2.92
N TRP A 109 15.26 10.73 -1.92
CA TRP A 109 14.83 10.98 -0.57
C TRP A 109 15.46 12.20 0.08
N ASP A 110 16.39 12.87 -0.61
CA ASP A 110 16.92 14.18 -0.26
C ASP A 110 15.83 15.21 0.06
N ARG A 111 14.63 15.10 -0.51
CA ARG A 111 13.48 15.96 -0.15
C ARG A 111 12.91 15.72 1.25
N PHE A 112 13.18 14.57 1.84
CA PHE A 112 12.63 14.11 3.12
C PHE A 112 13.70 13.61 4.11
N ASN A 113 14.99 13.69 3.76
CA ASN A 113 16.12 13.16 4.54
C ASN A 113 16.24 13.76 5.94
N ASP A 114 15.69 14.96 6.15
CA ASP A 114 15.63 15.61 7.45
C ASP A 114 14.62 14.96 8.39
N TYR A 115 13.69 14.16 7.85
CA TYR A 115 12.55 13.62 8.59
C TYR A 115 12.67 12.12 8.85
N ILE A 116 13.06 11.34 7.83
CA ILE A 116 13.20 9.88 7.95
C ILE A 116 14.44 9.42 7.18
N ARG A 117 15.29 8.61 7.81
CA ARG A 117 16.35 7.83 7.13
C ARG A 117 16.02 6.34 7.21
N LEU A 118 16.18 5.64 6.09
CA LEU A 118 15.58 4.34 5.74
C LEU A 118 16.64 3.38 6.26
N GLY A 119 17.88 3.61 5.82
CA GLY A 119 19.07 3.05 6.43
C GLY A 119 19.40 3.58 7.82
N ALA A 120 18.52 4.36 8.49
CA ALA A 120 18.74 4.65 9.90
C ALA A 120 18.79 3.35 10.69
N ALA A 121 19.76 3.27 11.60
CA ALA A 121 19.81 2.21 12.58
C ALA A 121 18.56 2.21 13.47
N GLU A 122 18.40 1.11 14.17
CA GLU A 122 17.41 0.94 15.22
C GLU A 122 17.64 1.97 16.35
N LEU A 123 16.58 2.28 17.11
CA LEU A 123 16.70 3.10 18.31
C LEU A 123 16.91 2.21 19.52
N VAL A 124 17.62 2.70 20.53
CA VAL A 124 17.67 2.11 21.86
C VAL A 124 16.87 3.00 22.80
N VAL A 125 15.90 2.40 23.47
CA VAL A 125 15.04 3.04 24.46
C VAL A 125 15.44 2.52 25.82
N ALA A 126 16.06 3.39 26.61
CA ALA A 126 16.43 3.16 27.99
C ALA A 126 15.27 3.55 28.92
N LEU A 127 14.84 2.62 29.76
CA LEU A 127 13.77 2.81 30.75
C LEU A 127 13.96 1.87 31.93
N GLU A 128 13.45 2.22 33.09
CA GLU A 128 13.53 1.39 34.29
C GLU A 128 12.27 0.53 34.41
N LEU A 129 12.44 -0.79 34.46
CA LEU A 129 11.34 -1.75 34.57
C LEU A 129 11.69 -2.89 35.53
N ASP A 130 10.72 -3.28 36.34
CA ASP A 130 10.85 -4.45 37.20
C ASP A 130 10.86 -5.76 36.39
N PRO A 131 11.62 -6.78 36.83
CA PRO A 131 11.66 -8.09 36.16
C PRO A 131 10.29 -8.76 35.99
N ASP A 132 9.37 -8.52 36.92
CA ASP A 132 8.01 -9.05 36.90
C ASP A 132 7.16 -8.39 35.80
N GLU A 133 7.40 -7.11 35.47
CA GLU A 133 6.76 -6.43 34.33
C GLU A 133 7.37 -6.87 32.99
N LEU A 134 8.66 -7.19 32.96
CA LEU A 134 9.37 -7.59 31.74
C LEU A 134 9.04 -9.01 31.28
N THR A 135 8.88 -9.95 32.23
CA THR A 135 8.69 -11.37 31.91
C THR A 135 7.49 -11.62 30.97
N PRO A 136 6.31 -10.99 31.16
CA PRO A 136 5.18 -11.11 30.25
C PRO A 136 5.44 -10.56 28.84
N LEU A 137 6.42 -9.67 28.65
CA LEU A 137 6.74 -9.04 27.37
C LEU A 137 7.70 -9.89 26.52
N LEU A 138 8.41 -10.85 27.12
CA LEU A 138 9.41 -11.67 26.45
C LEU A 138 8.76 -12.72 25.53
N ALA A 139 9.18 -12.76 24.26
CA ALA A 139 8.80 -13.80 23.30
C ALA A 139 9.82 -14.94 23.24
N SER A 140 11.11 -14.62 23.29
CA SER A 140 12.20 -15.59 23.23
C SER A 140 13.48 -15.05 23.88
N GLY A 141 14.41 -15.95 24.19
CA GLY A 141 15.69 -15.61 24.84
C GLY A 141 15.58 -15.53 26.35
N ARG A 142 16.29 -14.59 26.96
CA ARG A 142 16.29 -14.35 28.41
C ARG A 142 16.17 -12.86 28.73
N LEU A 143 15.87 -12.54 29.98
CA LEU A 143 15.93 -11.18 30.47
C LEU A 143 17.39 -10.66 30.51
N PRO A 144 17.61 -9.35 30.28
CA PRO A 144 18.90 -8.71 30.52
C PRO A 144 19.34 -8.85 31.98
N VAL A 145 20.65 -8.86 32.22
CA VAL A 145 21.22 -8.80 33.57
C VAL A 145 21.48 -7.33 33.93
N PRO A 146 21.01 -6.83 35.09
CA PRO A 146 21.29 -5.47 35.53
C PRO A 146 22.79 -5.13 35.53
N GLY A 147 23.13 -3.94 35.05
CA GLY A 147 24.52 -3.44 34.94
C GLY A 147 25.35 -4.07 33.81
N ARG A 148 24.75 -4.90 32.94
CA ARG A 148 25.38 -5.38 31.70
C ARG A 148 24.79 -4.67 30.49
N PRO A 149 25.57 -4.51 29.40
CA PRO A 149 25.08 -3.86 28.19
C PRO A 149 24.24 -4.87 27.40
N GLU A 150 23.11 -5.26 27.96
CA GLU A 150 22.22 -6.29 27.42
C GLU A 150 20.85 -5.66 27.16
N VAL A 151 20.29 -5.91 25.98
CA VAL A 151 19.00 -5.35 25.55
C VAL A 151 18.05 -6.42 25.05
N LEU A 152 16.76 -6.08 25.00
CA LEU A 152 15.74 -6.87 24.31
C LEU A 152 15.43 -6.22 22.96
N ALA A 153 15.44 -7.01 21.89
CA ALA A 153 15.03 -6.54 20.57
C ALA A 153 13.50 -6.53 20.42
N GLY A 154 12.98 -5.49 19.79
CA GLY A 154 11.64 -5.50 19.21
C GLY A 154 11.45 -6.56 18.11
N ASP A 155 10.20 -6.76 17.68
CA ASP A 155 9.85 -7.79 16.68
C ASP A 155 10.55 -7.62 15.32
N LEU A 156 10.86 -6.39 14.91
CA LEU A 156 11.62 -6.09 13.68
C LEU A 156 13.01 -5.54 13.97
N ALA A 157 13.41 -5.39 15.23
CA ALA A 157 14.78 -5.05 15.58
C ALA A 157 15.69 -6.26 15.34
N ARG A 158 16.92 -5.98 14.93
CA ARG A 158 17.88 -7.01 14.54
C ARG A 158 18.46 -7.74 15.76
N SER A 159 19.06 -8.91 15.55
CA SER A 159 19.55 -9.75 16.67
C SER A 159 21.05 -9.60 16.93
N GLU A 160 21.74 -8.93 16.02
CA GLU A 160 23.16 -8.66 16.07
C GLU A 160 23.49 -7.62 17.15
N SER A 161 24.70 -7.70 17.70
CA SER A 161 25.20 -6.66 18.61
C SER A 161 25.40 -5.33 17.87
N PHE A 162 25.32 -4.25 18.62
CA PHE A 162 25.55 -2.89 18.12
C PHE A 162 26.31 -2.08 19.18
N ALA A 163 26.79 -0.89 18.82
CA ALA A 163 27.50 -0.02 19.74
C ALA A 163 26.73 1.29 20.01
N ILE A 164 26.99 1.93 21.14
CA ILE A 164 26.70 3.35 21.36
C ILE A 164 27.92 3.95 22.07
N ASP A 165 28.52 5.00 21.49
CA ASP A 165 29.71 5.65 22.05
C ASP A 165 30.85 4.64 22.40
N GLY A 166 31.00 3.60 21.59
CA GLY A 166 32.01 2.55 21.77
C GLY A 166 31.67 1.44 22.78
N VAL A 167 30.52 1.51 23.45
CA VAL A 167 30.02 0.41 24.30
C VAL A 167 29.20 -0.56 23.46
N GLU A 168 29.62 -1.82 23.41
CA GLU A 168 28.91 -2.87 22.67
C GLU A 168 27.75 -3.43 23.51
N PHE A 169 26.54 -3.33 22.96
CA PHE A 169 25.31 -3.90 23.51
C PHE A 169 24.98 -5.24 22.86
N GLN A 170 24.65 -6.23 23.68
CA GLN A 170 24.24 -7.57 23.26
C GLN A 170 22.72 -7.71 23.28
N VAL A 171 22.14 -8.21 22.19
CA VAL A 171 20.72 -8.57 22.15
C VAL A 171 20.56 -9.97 22.77
N VAL A 172 19.89 -10.06 23.92
CA VAL A 172 19.78 -11.31 24.70
C VAL A 172 18.39 -11.97 24.65
N GLY A 173 17.43 -11.28 24.05
CA GLY A 173 16.06 -11.76 23.90
C GLY A 173 15.25 -10.87 22.97
N HIS A 174 14.03 -11.32 22.67
CA HIS A 174 13.09 -10.62 21.80
C HIS A 174 11.78 -10.37 22.53
N LEU A 175 11.21 -9.20 22.30
CA LEU A 175 9.88 -8.81 22.76
C LEU A 175 8.80 -9.49 21.91
N LYS A 176 7.62 -9.71 22.50
CA LYS A 176 6.44 -10.15 21.77
C LYS A 176 6.04 -9.11 20.74
N LYS A 177 5.46 -9.58 19.63
CA LYS A 177 4.91 -8.73 18.57
C LYS A 177 3.92 -7.69 19.09
N SER A 178 3.20 -8.04 20.16
CA SER A 178 2.20 -7.19 20.79
C SER A 178 2.79 -6.03 21.60
N VAL A 179 4.10 -6.00 21.86
CA VAL A 179 4.73 -4.93 22.63
C VAL A 179 4.90 -3.72 21.72
N ASN A 180 3.88 -2.87 21.70
CA ASN A 180 3.82 -1.68 20.87
C ASN A 180 4.83 -0.63 21.34
N GLY A 181 5.22 0.29 20.46
CA GLY A 181 6.28 1.26 20.73
C GLY A 181 7.69 0.71 20.48
N PHE A 182 7.86 -0.62 20.49
CA PHE A 182 9.17 -1.25 20.35
C PHE A 182 9.41 -1.96 19.02
N LEU A 183 8.54 -1.83 18.01
CA LEU A 183 8.59 -2.62 16.77
C LEU A 183 9.98 -2.65 16.11
N PHE A 184 10.63 -1.49 15.94
CA PHE A 184 11.96 -1.35 15.33
C PHE A 184 12.96 -0.69 16.31
N THR A 185 12.92 -1.10 17.57
CA THR A 185 13.79 -0.54 18.63
C THR A 185 14.29 -1.62 19.58
N TYR A 186 15.38 -1.33 20.28
CA TYR A 186 15.88 -2.10 21.42
C TYR A 186 15.36 -1.50 22.73
N MET A 187 15.06 -2.36 23.70
CA MET A 187 14.72 -2.01 25.06
C MET A 187 15.91 -2.27 25.99
N LEU A 188 16.39 -1.23 26.68
CA LEU A 188 17.36 -1.32 27.76
C LEU A 188 16.62 -1.10 29.10
N PRO A 189 16.22 -2.19 29.81
CA PRO A 189 15.36 -2.10 30.98
C PRO A 189 16.08 -1.74 32.29
N TYR A 190 17.42 -1.76 32.29
CA TYR A 190 18.26 -1.43 33.45
C TYR A 190 19.30 -0.38 33.04
N PRO A 191 18.91 0.90 32.97
CA PRO A 191 19.79 1.97 32.48
C PRO A 191 20.87 2.38 33.49
N GLU A 192 20.83 1.87 34.72
CA GLU A 192 21.81 2.20 35.77
C GLU A 192 23.24 1.91 35.29
N GLY A 193 24.10 2.93 35.34
CA GLY A 193 25.48 2.89 34.85
C GLY A 193 25.67 3.30 33.38
N TYR A 194 24.59 3.63 32.66
CA TYR A 194 24.62 4.12 31.27
C TYR A 194 24.12 5.57 31.13
N GLU A 195 23.92 6.29 32.23
CA GLU A 195 23.32 7.63 32.25
C GLU A 195 24.12 8.64 31.41
N GLU A 196 25.45 8.54 31.41
CA GLU A 196 26.30 9.42 30.59
C GLU A 196 26.05 9.19 29.08
N ILE A 197 25.92 7.94 28.65
CA ILE A 197 25.70 7.58 27.23
C ILE A 197 24.30 8.02 26.75
N PHE A 198 23.34 8.03 27.67
CA PHE A 198 21.98 8.50 27.46
C PHE A 198 21.77 9.95 27.93
N SER A 199 22.83 10.76 28.00
CA SER A 199 22.75 12.18 28.30
C SER A 199 22.41 13.02 27.06
N LYS A 200 21.82 14.20 27.25
CA LYS A 200 21.46 15.11 26.15
C LYS A 200 22.70 15.61 25.41
N GLU A 201 23.81 15.77 26.12
CA GLU A 201 25.11 16.18 25.60
C GLU A 201 25.67 15.15 24.62
N ARG A 202 25.33 13.87 24.80
CA ARG A 202 25.64 12.78 23.86
C ARG A 202 24.56 12.59 22.80
N GLY A 203 23.57 13.47 22.72
CA GLY A 203 22.49 13.41 21.73
C GLY A 203 21.37 12.44 22.09
N ALA A 204 21.19 12.11 23.38
CA ALA A 204 20.01 11.39 23.82
C ALA A 204 18.76 12.28 23.79
N ILE A 205 17.62 11.69 23.45
CA ILE A 205 16.33 12.35 23.42
C ILE A 205 15.50 11.82 24.58
N SER A 206 15.08 12.72 25.46
CA SER A 206 14.15 12.38 26.55
C SER A 206 12.75 12.17 25.99
N GLY A 207 12.06 11.15 26.48
CA GLY A 207 10.69 10.82 26.09
C GLY A 207 9.88 10.30 27.26
N LEU A 208 8.68 9.80 26.94
CA LEU A 208 7.77 9.20 27.90
C LEU A 208 7.06 8.01 27.25
N LEU A 209 7.11 6.86 27.89
CA LEU A 209 6.31 5.68 27.52
C LEU A 209 4.95 5.77 28.19
N LEU A 210 3.91 5.74 27.36
CA LEU A 210 2.51 5.73 27.75
C LEU A 210 1.99 4.30 27.70
N LYS A 211 1.60 3.71 28.83
CA LYS A 211 1.04 2.33 28.87
C LYS A 211 -0.25 2.22 28.05
N ASP A 212 -1.10 3.25 28.11
CA ASP A 212 -2.39 3.36 27.39
C ASP A 212 -2.38 4.44 26.30
N GLY A 213 -1.28 4.55 25.55
CA GLY A 213 -1.10 5.56 24.50
C GLY A 213 -2.22 5.58 23.45
N GLU A 214 -2.71 4.42 22.98
CA GLU A 214 -3.77 4.37 21.96
C GLU A 214 -5.10 4.95 22.47
N LEU A 215 -5.43 4.77 23.76
CA LEU A 215 -6.63 5.37 24.35
C LEU A 215 -6.53 6.90 24.34
N LEU A 216 -5.37 7.45 24.72
CA LEU A 216 -5.12 8.89 24.67
C LEU A 216 -5.19 9.44 23.25
N ALA A 217 -4.78 8.65 22.25
CA ALA A 217 -4.91 9.00 20.84
C ALA A 217 -6.39 9.10 20.44
N LYS A 218 -7.20 8.08 20.78
CA LYS A 218 -8.64 8.02 20.51
C LYS A 218 -9.41 9.16 21.18
N GLU A 219 -9.00 9.55 22.38
CA GLU A 219 -9.58 10.69 23.11
C GLU A 219 -9.17 12.06 22.53
N GLY A 220 -8.32 12.10 21.49
CA GLY A 220 -7.79 13.34 20.93
C GLY A 220 -6.92 14.12 21.91
N ARG A 221 -6.36 13.43 22.92
CA ARG A 221 -5.56 14.04 23.98
C ARG A 221 -4.09 14.06 23.65
N LEU A 222 -3.62 13.12 22.84
CA LEU A 222 -2.32 13.25 22.21
C LEU A 222 -2.36 14.51 21.33
N PRO A 223 -1.33 15.37 21.37
CA PRO A 223 -1.22 16.49 20.46
C PRO A 223 -1.55 16.05 19.02
N GLU A 224 -2.18 16.94 18.25
CA GLU A 224 -2.43 16.73 16.82
C GLU A 224 -1.08 16.64 16.09
N PHE A 225 -0.41 15.50 16.23
CA PHE A 225 0.98 15.31 15.86
C PHE A 225 1.16 15.02 14.36
N LEU A 226 0.06 14.87 13.61
CA LEU A 226 0.07 14.64 12.17
C LEU A 226 -0.13 15.92 11.35
N THR A 227 -0.58 17.01 11.96
CA THR A 227 -0.65 18.31 11.30
C THR A 227 0.65 19.03 11.58
N TYR A 228 1.74 18.62 10.93
CA TYR A 228 2.98 19.39 10.93
C TYR A 228 2.71 20.75 10.27
N LYS A 229 2.24 21.72 11.06
CA LYS A 229 2.32 23.15 10.75
C LYS A 229 3.72 23.64 11.11
N GLY A 230 4.75 22.91 10.67
CA GLY A 230 6.05 23.55 10.56
C GLY A 230 5.84 24.67 9.55
N ASN A 231 5.98 25.91 10.00
CA ASN A 231 6.18 27.02 9.10
C ASN A 231 7.26 26.58 8.11
N THR A 232 6.88 26.32 6.87
CA THR A 232 7.77 26.36 5.71
C THR A 232 8.19 27.81 5.48
N GLU A 233 8.64 28.49 6.54
CA GLU A 233 9.66 29.50 6.38
C GLU A 233 10.84 28.70 5.85
N GLU A 234 11.09 28.86 4.55
CA GLU A 234 12.27 28.36 3.87
C GLU A 234 13.46 28.67 4.78
N THR A 235 13.91 27.68 5.54
CA THR A 235 15.11 27.80 6.36
C THR A 235 16.21 28.09 5.37
N THR A 236 16.60 29.36 5.27
CA THR A 236 17.70 29.82 4.45
C THR A 236 18.89 28.93 4.75
N VAL A 237 19.34 28.20 3.73
CA VAL A 237 20.43 27.23 3.75
C VAL A 237 21.60 27.81 4.57
N THR A 238 21.63 27.50 5.86
CA THR A 238 22.77 27.70 6.74
C THR A 238 23.79 26.61 6.47
N GLU A 239 25.03 26.91 6.81
CA GLU A 239 26.27 26.37 6.25
C GLU A 239 26.32 24.84 6.00
N PRO A 240 26.95 24.39 4.90
CA PRO A 240 26.92 23.00 4.42
C PRO A 240 27.61 21.93 5.31
N ASP A 241 28.15 22.30 6.48
CA ASP A 241 28.96 21.40 7.31
C ASP A 241 28.34 21.03 8.68
N GLU A 242 27.17 21.57 9.04
CA GLU A 242 26.49 21.16 10.28
C GLU A 242 25.70 19.87 10.03
N VAL A 243 26.22 18.75 10.54
CA VAL A 243 25.54 17.45 10.49
C VAL A 243 24.22 17.57 11.27
N VAL A 244 23.12 17.78 10.54
CA VAL A 244 21.78 17.84 11.14
C VAL A 244 21.53 16.52 11.86
N PRO A 245 21.32 16.54 13.20
CA PRO A 245 21.07 15.33 13.95
C PRO A 245 19.81 14.65 13.41
N LEU A 246 19.89 13.32 13.28
CA LEU A 246 18.80 12.53 12.72
C LEU A 246 17.52 12.73 13.56
N ALA A 247 16.43 13.15 12.92
CA ALA A 247 15.15 13.34 13.59
C ALA A 247 14.62 11.98 14.08
N VAL A 248 14.37 11.86 15.38
CA VAL A 248 13.59 10.75 15.93
C VAL A 248 12.11 11.07 15.74
N PRO A 249 11.28 10.10 15.32
CA PRO A 249 9.84 10.30 15.24
C PRO A 249 9.26 10.83 16.56
N ASN A 250 8.28 11.72 16.47
CA ASN A 250 7.62 12.29 17.66
C ASN A 250 6.91 11.21 18.49
N ILE A 251 6.49 10.13 17.83
CA ILE A 251 5.83 8.97 18.43
C ILE A 251 6.50 7.71 17.89
N LEU A 252 6.89 6.81 18.78
CA LEU A 252 7.23 5.43 18.43
C LEU A 252 6.08 4.52 18.83
N GLY A 253 5.73 3.60 17.95
CA GLY A 253 4.57 2.71 18.10
C GLY A 253 3.48 3.01 17.07
N GLY A 254 2.29 2.47 17.30
CA GLY A 254 1.16 2.52 16.37
C GLY A 254 1.18 1.41 15.32
N PHE A 255 2.30 0.69 15.20
CA PHE A 255 2.44 -0.47 14.33
C PHE A 255 2.72 -1.72 15.14
N ILE A 256 1.85 -2.71 14.96
CA ILE A 256 1.99 -4.04 15.53
C ILE A 256 1.89 -5.03 14.38
N ARG A 257 2.76 -6.04 14.35
CA ARG A 257 2.71 -7.05 13.29
C ARG A 257 1.66 -8.12 13.60
N SER A 258 0.80 -8.40 12.63
CA SER A 258 -0.15 -9.50 12.69
C SER A 258 0.55 -10.86 12.81
N ASP A 259 -0.17 -11.85 13.34
CA ASP A 259 0.32 -13.23 13.31
C ASP A 259 0.36 -13.76 11.87
N ALA A 260 1.25 -14.73 11.60
CA ALA A 260 1.47 -15.22 10.24
C ALA A 260 0.21 -15.83 9.61
N LYS A 261 -0.66 -16.48 10.40
CA LYS A 261 -1.89 -17.08 9.87
C LYS A 261 -2.86 -15.98 9.43
N THR A 262 -3.02 -14.92 10.23
CA THR A 262 -3.81 -13.74 9.87
C THR A 262 -3.32 -13.09 8.58
N VAL A 263 -2.00 -12.89 8.44
CA VAL A 263 -1.38 -12.34 7.21
C VAL A 263 -1.74 -13.18 5.99
N TYR A 264 -1.49 -14.50 6.03
CA TYR A 264 -1.69 -15.37 4.87
C TYR A 264 -3.15 -15.59 4.48
N VAL A 265 -4.06 -15.66 5.45
CA VAL A 265 -5.48 -15.82 5.13
C VAL A 265 -6.07 -14.49 4.64
N SER A 266 -5.61 -13.34 5.16
CA SER A 266 -5.96 -12.02 4.60
C SER A 266 -5.47 -11.87 3.16
N PHE A 267 -4.23 -12.29 2.89
CA PHE A 267 -3.69 -12.32 1.52
C PHE A 267 -4.53 -13.20 0.57
N LEU A 268 -4.92 -14.41 1.01
CA LEU A 268 -5.81 -15.28 0.24
C LEU A 268 -7.17 -14.62 0.01
N ALA A 269 -7.73 -13.97 1.02
CA ALA A 269 -9.00 -13.28 0.92
C ALA A 269 -8.95 -12.15 -0.12
N MET A 270 -7.89 -11.33 -0.12
CA MET A 270 -7.67 -10.31 -1.15
C MET A 270 -7.58 -10.92 -2.55
N CYS A 271 -6.85 -12.03 -2.73
CA CYS A 271 -6.79 -12.76 -4.00
C CYS A 271 -8.17 -13.20 -4.49
N LEU A 272 -9.02 -13.70 -3.58
CA LEU A 272 -10.39 -14.08 -3.91
C LEU A 272 -11.22 -12.87 -4.33
N ILE A 273 -11.17 -11.78 -3.58
CA ILE A 273 -11.94 -10.55 -3.89
C ILE A 273 -11.52 -10.00 -5.26
N ALA A 274 -10.23 -9.95 -5.58
CA ALA A 274 -9.72 -9.54 -6.90
C ALA A 274 -10.21 -10.47 -8.03
N LEU A 275 -10.13 -11.79 -7.84
CA LEU A 275 -10.63 -12.77 -8.83
C LEU A 275 -12.14 -12.63 -9.06
N GLY A 276 -12.90 -12.46 -7.97
CA GLY A 276 -14.33 -12.20 -8.01
C GLY A 276 -14.65 -10.90 -8.75
N GLY A 277 -13.90 -9.83 -8.48
CA GLY A 277 -13.96 -8.54 -9.18
C GLY A 277 -13.80 -8.68 -10.69
N ALA A 278 -12.73 -9.34 -11.14
CA ALA A 278 -12.47 -9.56 -12.57
C ALA A 278 -13.61 -10.36 -13.25
N LEU A 279 -14.14 -11.37 -12.57
CA LEU A 279 -15.29 -12.16 -13.06
C LEU A 279 -16.56 -11.33 -13.16
N LEU A 280 -16.80 -10.44 -12.20
CA LEU A 280 -17.93 -9.50 -12.21
C LEU A 280 -17.79 -8.49 -13.35
N GLN A 281 -16.61 -7.90 -13.53
CA GLN A 281 -16.35 -6.95 -14.61
C GLN A 281 -16.55 -7.63 -15.97
N PHE A 282 -16.00 -8.83 -16.18
CA PHE A 282 -16.19 -9.60 -17.40
C PHE A 282 -17.67 -9.94 -17.68
N SER A 283 -18.39 -10.35 -16.65
CA SER A 283 -19.84 -10.63 -16.73
C SER A 283 -20.65 -9.37 -17.02
N GLY A 284 -20.26 -8.24 -16.43
CA GLY A 284 -20.83 -6.91 -16.67
C GLY A 284 -20.68 -6.48 -18.12
N LEU A 285 -19.51 -6.68 -18.74
CA LEU A 285 -19.29 -6.42 -20.17
C LEU A 285 -20.23 -7.24 -21.06
N HIS A 286 -20.41 -8.53 -20.74
CA HIS A 286 -21.36 -9.39 -21.46
C HIS A 286 -22.80 -8.92 -21.31
N PHE A 287 -23.19 -8.46 -20.13
CA PHE A 287 -24.50 -7.88 -19.86
C PHE A 287 -24.72 -6.59 -20.66
N MET A 288 -23.77 -5.66 -20.61
CA MET A 288 -23.80 -4.41 -21.38
C MET A 288 -23.96 -4.68 -22.89
N ARG A 289 -23.17 -5.60 -23.45
CA ARG A 289 -23.29 -6.00 -24.87
C ARG A 289 -24.67 -6.56 -25.22
N ARG A 290 -25.29 -7.35 -24.33
CA ARG A 290 -26.60 -7.97 -24.57
C ARG A 290 -27.75 -6.98 -24.45
N SER A 291 -27.64 -6.02 -23.53
CA SER A 291 -28.75 -5.13 -23.17
C SER A 291 -29.26 -4.28 -24.34
N ARG A 292 -28.46 -4.06 -25.40
CA ARG A 292 -28.72 -3.16 -26.56
C ARG A 292 -29.10 -1.70 -26.19
N GLN A 293 -29.36 -1.40 -24.92
CA GLN A 293 -29.78 -0.10 -24.41
C GLN A 293 -28.59 0.83 -24.13
N SER A 294 -27.40 0.30 -23.83
CA SER A 294 -26.20 1.12 -23.61
C SER A 294 -25.50 1.46 -24.93
N VAL A 295 -26.09 2.34 -25.75
CA VAL A 295 -25.48 2.81 -27.01
C VAL A 295 -24.07 3.38 -26.77
N ILE A 296 -23.86 4.01 -25.62
CA ILE A 296 -22.60 4.64 -25.22
C ILE A 296 -21.50 3.59 -24.96
N PHE A 297 -21.77 2.57 -24.12
CA PHE A 297 -20.76 1.60 -23.69
C PHE A 297 -20.64 0.35 -24.57
N ALA A 298 -21.57 0.14 -25.50
CA ALA A 298 -21.55 -1.01 -26.40
C ALA A 298 -20.25 -1.15 -27.23
N PRO A 299 -19.69 -0.09 -27.83
CA PRO A 299 -18.43 -0.19 -28.60
C PRO A 299 -17.26 -0.69 -27.75
N LEU A 300 -17.22 -0.23 -26.50
CA LEU A 300 -16.21 -0.61 -25.53
C LEU A 300 -16.34 -2.09 -25.14
N ALA A 301 -17.53 -2.51 -24.71
CA ALA A 301 -17.80 -3.90 -24.36
C ALA A 301 -17.49 -4.84 -25.53
N GLU A 302 -17.87 -4.47 -26.75
CA GLU A 302 -17.57 -5.26 -27.94
C GLU A 302 -16.06 -5.36 -28.23
N ALA A 303 -15.33 -4.25 -28.11
CA ALA A 303 -13.88 -4.23 -28.35
C ALA A 303 -13.11 -5.14 -27.39
N VAL A 304 -13.49 -5.13 -26.11
CA VAL A 304 -12.86 -5.96 -25.06
C VAL A 304 -13.29 -7.42 -25.18
N LEU A 305 -14.59 -7.70 -25.35
CA LEU A 305 -15.09 -9.08 -25.45
C LEU A 305 -14.64 -9.82 -26.71
N LYS A 306 -14.26 -9.10 -27.78
CA LYS A 306 -13.58 -9.69 -28.95
C LYS A 306 -12.16 -10.18 -28.63
N ARG A 307 -11.59 -9.80 -27.48
CA ARG A 307 -10.21 -10.09 -27.07
C ARG A 307 -10.16 -10.66 -25.64
N PRO A 308 -10.82 -11.80 -25.36
CA PRO A 308 -10.87 -12.36 -24.01
C PRO A 308 -9.47 -12.71 -23.47
N LYS A 309 -8.53 -13.11 -24.34
CA LYS A 309 -7.13 -13.37 -23.95
C LYS A 309 -6.44 -12.11 -23.44
N LEU A 310 -6.70 -10.96 -24.05
CA LEU A 310 -6.15 -9.68 -23.59
C LEU A 310 -6.75 -9.31 -22.24
N PHE A 311 -8.07 -9.45 -22.08
CA PHE A 311 -8.74 -9.20 -20.80
C PHE A 311 -8.12 -10.04 -19.66
N TRP A 312 -8.11 -11.37 -19.80
CA TRP A 312 -7.58 -12.23 -18.75
C TRP A 312 -6.08 -12.10 -18.57
N GLY A 313 -5.32 -11.93 -19.67
CA GLY A 313 -3.88 -11.71 -19.62
C GLY A 313 -3.50 -10.44 -18.86
N SER A 314 -4.22 -9.32 -19.09
CA SER A 314 -4.00 -8.08 -18.37
C SER A 314 -4.32 -8.21 -16.88
N HIS A 315 -5.42 -8.88 -16.50
CA HIS A 315 -5.75 -9.10 -15.09
C HIS A 315 -4.69 -9.98 -14.41
N ILE A 316 -4.30 -11.11 -15.02
CA ILE A 316 -3.25 -11.97 -14.48
C ILE A 316 -1.94 -11.21 -14.32
N PHE A 317 -1.57 -10.39 -15.30
CA PHE A 317 -0.33 -9.60 -15.24
C PHE A 317 -0.37 -8.55 -14.14
N PHE A 318 -1.40 -7.70 -14.11
CA PHE A 318 -1.47 -6.57 -13.18
C PHE A 318 -1.82 -6.99 -11.75
N TYR A 319 -2.79 -7.90 -11.55
CA TYR A 319 -3.00 -8.48 -10.23
C TYR A 319 -1.82 -9.33 -9.80
N GLY A 320 -1.18 -10.04 -10.71
CA GLY A 320 0.06 -10.77 -10.43
C GLY A 320 1.14 -9.84 -9.89
N ALA A 321 1.38 -8.71 -10.55
CA ALA A 321 2.33 -7.70 -10.08
C ALA A 321 1.97 -7.16 -8.69
N PHE A 322 0.70 -6.80 -8.47
CA PHE A 322 0.19 -6.35 -7.17
C PHE A 322 0.41 -7.40 -6.06
N PHE A 323 -0.02 -8.64 -6.28
CA PHE A 323 0.09 -9.69 -5.26
C PHE A 323 1.51 -10.22 -5.07
N ILE A 324 2.38 -10.16 -6.09
CA ILE A 324 3.82 -10.39 -5.92
C ILE A 324 4.41 -9.31 -5.02
N ALA A 325 4.05 -8.03 -5.20
CA ALA A 325 4.53 -6.97 -4.32
C ALA A 325 4.03 -7.15 -2.87
N VAL A 326 2.74 -7.50 -2.67
CA VAL A 326 2.21 -7.88 -1.35
C VAL A 326 3.04 -9.03 -0.75
N TRP A 327 3.31 -10.07 -1.53
CA TRP A 327 4.09 -11.22 -1.08
C TRP A 327 5.51 -10.84 -0.68
N VAL A 328 6.20 -10.02 -1.48
CA VAL A 328 7.56 -9.55 -1.16
C VAL A 328 7.55 -8.71 0.11
N ALA A 329 6.56 -7.84 0.32
CA ALA A 329 6.41 -7.11 1.57
C ALA A 329 6.27 -8.08 2.75
N ILE A 330 5.43 -9.12 2.64
CA ILE A 330 5.26 -10.16 3.67
C ILE A 330 6.58 -10.86 4.02
N GLN A 331 7.43 -11.14 3.01
CA GLN A 331 8.73 -11.78 3.22
C GLN A 331 9.80 -10.82 3.78
N SER A 332 9.59 -9.50 3.66
CA SER A 332 10.55 -8.47 4.05
C SER A 332 9.90 -7.40 4.95
N PRO A 333 9.47 -7.77 6.17
CA PRO A 333 8.66 -6.89 7.03
C PRO A 333 9.38 -5.60 7.46
N ILE A 334 10.71 -5.61 7.57
CA ILE A 334 11.50 -4.39 7.85
C ILE A 334 11.36 -3.39 6.69
N LEU A 335 11.54 -3.86 5.44
CA LEU A 335 11.35 -3.02 4.26
C LEU A 335 9.89 -2.53 4.18
N ALA A 336 8.93 -3.39 4.51
CA ALA A 336 7.51 -3.03 4.56
C ALA A 336 7.23 -1.92 5.58
N PHE A 337 7.72 -2.06 6.81
CA PHE A 337 7.56 -1.05 7.87
C PHE A 337 8.09 0.31 7.42
N ARG A 338 9.27 0.29 6.81
CA ARG A 338 9.96 1.50 6.39
C ARG A 338 9.31 2.17 5.18
N PHE A 339 8.77 1.36 4.28
CA PHE A 339 7.96 1.84 3.17
C PHE A 339 6.63 2.45 3.66
N GLU A 340 6.05 1.91 4.72
CA GLU A 340 4.85 2.46 5.35
C GLU A 340 5.14 3.85 5.93
N GLN A 341 6.22 3.99 6.70
CA GLN A 341 6.67 5.29 7.23
C GLN A 341 6.90 6.33 6.12
N TYR A 342 7.46 5.92 4.99
CA TYR A 342 7.59 6.76 3.80
C TYR A 342 6.23 7.18 3.26
N THR A 343 5.31 6.24 3.11
CA THR A 343 3.97 6.50 2.57
C THR A 343 3.21 7.48 3.47
N GLU A 344 3.23 7.27 4.78
CA GLU A 344 2.64 8.20 5.76
C GLU A 344 3.21 9.61 5.63
N THR A 345 4.53 9.73 5.45
CA THR A 345 5.20 11.03 5.27
C THR A 345 4.74 11.71 3.98
N VAL A 346 4.63 10.97 2.88
CA VAL A 346 4.09 11.51 1.61
C VAL A 346 2.64 11.96 1.74
N PHE A 347 1.84 11.28 2.56
CA PHE A 347 0.47 11.70 2.86
C PHE A 347 0.41 12.93 3.78
N GLN A 348 1.38 13.14 4.66
CA GLN A 348 1.35 14.26 5.60
C GLN A 348 1.91 15.56 4.99
N ILE A 349 3.09 15.48 4.36
CA ILE A 349 3.83 16.64 3.86
C ILE A 349 4.04 16.60 2.34
N GLY A 350 3.74 15.49 1.69
CA GLY A 350 3.91 15.33 0.24
C GLY A 350 2.69 15.77 -0.58
N GLY A 351 2.67 15.35 -1.85
CA GLY A 351 1.66 15.75 -2.83
C GLY A 351 0.23 15.27 -2.51
N LEU A 352 0.05 14.36 -1.55
CA LEU A 352 -1.24 13.75 -1.20
C LEU A 352 -1.89 14.34 0.07
N GLY A 353 -1.27 15.34 0.71
CA GLY A 353 -1.81 15.94 1.95
C GLY A 353 -3.21 16.54 1.83
N HIS A 354 -3.60 16.96 0.62
CA HIS A 354 -4.94 17.45 0.34
C HIS A 354 -6.03 16.38 0.48
N ILE A 355 -5.71 15.09 0.23
CA ILE A 355 -6.64 13.97 0.41
C ILE A 355 -6.83 13.71 1.90
N GLY A 356 -5.73 13.63 2.65
CA GLY A 356 -5.76 13.47 4.11
C GLY A 356 -6.59 14.56 4.78
N ALA A 357 -6.35 15.84 4.43
CA ALA A 357 -7.13 16.96 4.95
C ALA A 357 -8.63 16.86 4.61
N ALA A 358 -8.98 16.27 3.46
CA ALA A 358 -10.37 16.07 3.07
C ALA A 358 -11.06 15.01 3.95
N TYR A 359 -10.39 13.90 4.25
CA TYR A 359 -10.89 12.89 5.17
C TYR A 359 -11.01 13.43 6.60
N SER A 360 -9.98 14.13 7.09
CA SER A 360 -10.00 14.76 8.43
C SER A 360 -11.11 15.80 8.60
N SER A 361 -11.66 16.34 7.50
CA SER A 361 -12.78 17.28 7.57
C SER A 361 -14.12 16.63 7.96
N GLY A 362 -14.22 15.29 7.91
CA GLY A 362 -15.46 14.53 8.13
C GLY A 362 -16.55 14.75 7.07
N LYS A 363 -16.28 15.52 6.00
CA LYS A 363 -17.26 15.82 4.94
C LYS A 363 -17.15 14.79 3.81
N ILE A 364 -18.06 13.83 3.78
CA ILE A 364 -18.11 12.75 2.76
C ILE A 364 -17.98 13.28 1.34
N SER A 365 -18.75 14.32 0.97
CA SER A 365 -18.73 14.85 -0.39
C SER A 365 -17.39 15.46 -0.78
N TYR A 366 -16.67 16.06 0.18
CA TYR A 366 -15.37 16.65 -0.07
C TYR A 366 -14.29 15.57 -0.16
N ALA A 367 -14.28 14.61 0.76
CA ALA A 367 -13.39 13.45 0.71
C ALA A 367 -13.58 12.65 -0.60
N ALA A 368 -14.82 12.30 -0.95
CA ALA A 368 -15.15 11.61 -2.19
C ALA A 368 -14.68 12.38 -3.44
N TRP A 369 -14.83 13.72 -3.44
CA TRP A 369 -14.35 14.53 -4.55
C TRP A 369 -12.82 14.53 -4.67
N MET A 370 -12.09 14.68 -3.56
CA MET A 370 -10.62 14.67 -3.59
C MET A 370 -10.06 13.30 -3.98
N THR A 371 -10.65 12.22 -3.46
CA THR A 371 -10.32 10.84 -3.85
C THR A 371 -10.61 10.61 -5.33
N PHE A 372 -11.80 11.02 -5.82
CA PHE A 372 -12.14 10.95 -7.23
C PHE A 372 -11.19 11.76 -8.11
N TYR A 373 -10.88 13.00 -7.71
CA TYR A 373 -9.98 13.88 -8.45
C TYR A 373 -8.60 13.24 -8.60
N ASN A 374 -8.00 12.77 -7.51
CA ASN A 374 -6.71 12.09 -7.56
C ASN A 374 -6.80 10.82 -8.44
N ASN A 375 -7.71 9.90 -8.12
CA ASN A 375 -7.73 8.57 -8.75
C ASN A 375 -8.20 8.61 -10.21
N TYR A 376 -9.16 9.47 -10.55
CA TYR A 376 -9.66 9.57 -11.92
C TYR A 376 -8.93 10.61 -12.76
N ILE A 377 -8.89 11.87 -12.30
CA ILE A 377 -8.35 12.97 -13.10
C ILE A 377 -6.83 12.84 -13.22
N GLU A 378 -6.13 12.72 -12.10
CA GLU A 378 -4.66 12.64 -12.11
C GLU A 378 -4.18 11.28 -12.57
N GLN A 379 -4.61 10.20 -11.91
CA GLN A 379 -4.05 8.88 -12.17
C GLN A 379 -4.53 8.29 -13.51
N VAL A 380 -5.81 8.42 -13.86
CA VAL A 380 -6.37 7.78 -15.08
C VAL A 380 -6.33 8.69 -16.30
N LEU A 381 -6.86 9.91 -16.24
CA LEU A 381 -6.90 10.77 -17.42
C LEU A 381 -5.52 11.27 -17.80
N PHE A 382 -4.76 11.83 -16.84
CA PHE A 382 -3.44 12.38 -17.13
C PHE A 382 -2.37 11.30 -17.22
N LEU A 383 -2.21 10.48 -16.18
CA LEU A 383 -1.07 9.55 -16.09
C LEU A 383 -1.26 8.19 -16.78
N ILE A 384 -2.46 7.87 -17.28
CA ILE A 384 -2.70 6.65 -18.04
C ILE A 384 -3.10 6.98 -19.48
N PHE A 385 -4.22 7.69 -19.69
CA PHE A 385 -4.71 7.96 -21.05
C PHE A 385 -3.88 9.01 -21.80
N LEU A 386 -3.64 10.19 -21.22
CA LEU A 386 -2.99 11.30 -21.92
C LEU A 386 -1.56 10.94 -22.33
N ILE A 387 -0.75 10.39 -21.42
CA ILE A 387 0.62 9.97 -21.75
C ILE A 387 0.68 8.80 -22.76
N SER A 388 -0.42 8.06 -22.93
CA SER A 388 -0.54 6.96 -23.90
C SER A 388 -1.28 7.35 -25.18
N LEU A 389 -1.55 8.65 -25.39
CA LEU A 389 -2.18 9.13 -26.62
C LEU A 389 -1.24 8.94 -27.82
N PHE A 390 0.06 9.14 -27.60
CA PHE A 390 1.10 8.71 -28.54
C PHE A 390 1.14 7.16 -28.57
N PRO A 391 1.43 6.49 -29.70
CA PRO A 391 1.36 5.03 -29.84
C PRO A 391 2.39 4.23 -29.01
N LEU A 392 2.87 4.78 -27.90
CA LEU A 392 3.65 4.13 -26.86
C LEU A 392 2.74 3.94 -25.63
N PRO A 393 2.57 2.70 -25.13
CA PRO A 393 1.66 2.41 -24.02
C PRO A 393 2.29 2.78 -22.66
N LEU A 394 2.76 4.02 -22.49
CA LEU A 394 3.45 4.48 -21.27
C LEU A 394 2.58 4.36 -20.00
N GLY A 395 1.26 4.51 -20.14
CA GLY A 395 0.30 4.31 -19.06
C GLY A 395 0.32 2.91 -18.47
N LEU A 396 0.73 1.87 -19.24
CA LEU A 396 0.87 0.51 -18.71
C LEU A 396 2.07 0.41 -17.77
N ILE A 397 3.20 1.02 -18.13
CA ILE A 397 4.42 1.03 -17.30
C ILE A 397 4.11 1.76 -16.00
N LYS A 398 3.50 2.94 -16.10
CA LYS A 398 3.08 3.71 -14.93
C LYS A 398 2.13 2.88 -14.04
N THR A 399 1.11 2.25 -14.63
CA THR A 399 0.13 1.45 -13.87
C THR A 399 0.79 0.24 -13.20
N PHE A 400 1.72 -0.43 -13.88
CA PHE A 400 2.50 -1.52 -13.29
C PHE A 400 3.25 -1.05 -12.05
N LEU A 401 3.99 0.07 -12.15
CA LEU A 401 4.72 0.62 -11.01
C LEU A 401 3.78 1.05 -9.86
N SER A 402 2.66 1.71 -10.19
CA SER A 402 1.65 2.09 -9.18
C SER A 402 1.04 0.88 -8.48
N LEU A 403 0.77 -0.21 -9.18
CA LEU A 403 0.22 -1.43 -8.56
C LEU A 403 1.25 -2.19 -7.73
N CYS A 404 2.52 -2.19 -8.13
CA CYS A 404 3.59 -2.71 -7.27
C CYS A 404 3.68 -1.90 -5.97
N LEU A 405 3.62 -0.56 -6.06
CA LEU A 405 3.64 0.33 -4.91
C LEU A 405 2.44 0.08 -3.98
N ALA A 406 1.24 0.09 -4.56
CA ALA A 406 -0.01 -0.13 -3.82
C ALA A 406 -0.04 -1.53 -3.17
N GLY A 407 0.43 -2.56 -3.88
CA GLY A 407 0.51 -3.92 -3.33
C GLY A 407 1.45 -4.01 -2.14
N TRP A 408 2.53 -3.25 -2.14
CA TRP A 408 3.45 -3.18 -1.00
C TRP A 408 2.80 -2.53 0.22
N THR A 409 2.22 -1.33 0.07
CA THR A 409 1.51 -0.60 1.14
C THR A 409 0.32 -1.39 1.69
N MET A 410 -0.46 -2.01 0.81
CA MET A 410 -1.67 -2.75 1.20
C MET A 410 -1.38 -4.17 1.70
N SER A 411 -0.13 -4.48 2.04
CA SER A 411 0.20 -5.80 2.60
C SER A 411 -0.48 -5.98 3.97
N PRO A 412 -1.13 -7.13 4.24
CA PRO A 412 -1.85 -7.36 5.49
C PRO A 412 -0.89 -7.75 6.63
N LEU A 413 0.21 -7.01 6.78
CA LEU A 413 1.26 -7.25 7.76
C LEU A 413 0.95 -6.66 9.13
N TRP A 414 0.22 -5.56 9.14
CA TRP A 414 -0.05 -4.79 10.35
C TRP A 414 -1.38 -5.18 10.97
N LEU A 415 -1.42 -5.14 12.29
CA LEU A 415 -2.60 -5.30 13.11
C LEU A 415 -3.70 -4.35 12.62
N ARG A 416 -4.93 -4.84 12.55
CA ARG A 416 -6.12 -4.12 12.06
C ARG A 416 -6.10 -3.80 10.57
N THR A 417 -5.06 -4.16 9.82
CA THR A 417 -5.11 -4.09 8.36
C THR A 417 -6.20 -5.01 7.81
N ALA A 418 -6.51 -6.15 8.44
CA ALA A 418 -7.63 -7.00 8.02
C ALA A 418 -9.00 -6.30 8.18
N GLU A 419 -9.19 -5.52 9.25
CA GLU A 419 -10.37 -4.69 9.48
C GLU A 419 -10.49 -3.59 8.41
N MET A 420 -9.39 -2.86 8.18
CA MET A 420 -9.32 -1.83 7.15
C MET A 420 -9.60 -2.41 5.75
N LEU A 421 -8.96 -3.53 5.41
CA LEU A 421 -9.16 -4.22 4.14
C LEU A 421 -10.58 -4.77 4.00
N PHE A 422 -11.25 -5.19 5.07
CA PHE A 422 -12.65 -5.62 4.98
C PHE A 422 -13.52 -4.48 4.44
N PHE A 423 -13.38 -3.27 4.97
CA PHE A 423 -14.14 -2.10 4.51
C PHE A 423 -13.66 -1.59 3.15
N HIS A 424 -12.34 -1.53 2.95
CA HIS A 424 -11.71 -0.89 1.79
C HIS A 424 -11.53 -1.82 0.57
N SER A 425 -11.62 -3.15 0.73
CA SER A 425 -11.37 -4.10 -0.37
C SER A 425 -12.30 -3.94 -1.57
N LEU A 426 -13.54 -3.50 -1.38
CA LEU A 426 -14.45 -3.20 -2.49
C LEU A 426 -13.98 -1.98 -3.29
N THR A 427 -13.55 -0.92 -2.60
CA THR A 427 -12.90 0.23 -3.24
C THR A 427 -11.67 -0.21 -4.00
N ILE A 428 -10.74 -0.91 -3.32
CA ILE A 428 -9.49 -1.43 -3.92
C ILE A 428 -9.81 -2.16 -5.22
N VAL A 429 -10.71 -3.14 -5.19
CA VAL A 429 -11.04 -3.91 -6.40
C VAL A 429 -11.62 -3.00 -7.48
N MET A 430 -12.55 -2.09 -7.16
CA MET A 430 -13.10 -1.19 -8.17
C MET A 430 -12.05 -0.27 -8.81
N GLU A 431 -11.10 0.22 -8.03
CA GLU A 431 -10.00 1.06 -8.52
C GLU A 431 -9.03 0.29 -9.39
N LEU A 432 -8.57 -0.88 -8.93
CA LEU A 432 -7.68 -1.75 -9.70
C LEU A 432 -8.34 -2.19 -10.99
N GLU A 433 -9.63 -2.58 -10.94
CA GLU A 433 -10.40 -2.94 -12.13
C GLU A 433 -10.51 -1.76 -13.11
N ALA A 434 -10.67 -0.52 -12.64
CA ALA A 434 -10.68 0.66 -13.49
C ALA A 434 -9.31 0.92 -14.16
N TYR A 435 -8.20 0.77 -13.41
CA TYR A 435 -6.85 0.95 -13.93
C TYR A 435 -6.47 -0.13 -14.94
N ILE A 436 -6.72 -1.41 -14.62
CA ILE A 436 -6.47 -2.54 -15.52
C ILE A 436 -7.29 -2.38 -16.81
N PHE A 437 -8.55 -1.95 -16.67
CA PHE A 437 -9.42 -1.72 -17.81
C PHE A 437 -8.94 -0.58 -18.71
N ALA A 438 -8.48 0.54 -18.14
CA ALA A 438 -7.84 1.61 -18.89
C ALA A 438 -6.62 1.11 -19.68
N CYS A 439 -5.78 0.28 -19.07
CA CYS A 439 -4.63 -0.35 -19.72
C CYS A 439 -5.03 -1.28 -20.88
N ILE A 440 -6.07 -2.12 -20.71
CA ILE A 440 -6.61 -2.96 -21.80
C ILE A 440 -7.00 -2.09 -22.99
N VAL A 441 -7.69 -0.97 -22.74
CA VAL A 441 -8.13 -0.05 -23.80
C VAL A 441 -6.95 0.62 -24.50
N ILE A 442 -5.93 1.04 -23.75
CA ILE A 442 -4.69 1.59 -24.32
C ILE A 442 -4.01 0.58 -25.24
N ILE A 443 -3.94 -0.69 -24.84
CA ILE A 443 -3.38 -1.75 -25.71
C ILE A 443 -4.20 -1.87 -27.01
N ILE A 444 -5.54 -1.84 -26.90
CA ILE A 444 -6.41 -1.89 -28.09
C ILE A 444 -6.20 -0.65 -28.96
N TRP A 445 -6.09 0.54 -28.38
CA TRP A 445 -5.78 1.79 -29.06
C TRP A 445 -4.48 1.69 -29.87
N THR A 446 -3.40 1.25 -29.23
CA THR A 446 -2.09 1.07 -29.86
C THR A 446 -2.19 0.08 -31.04
N ILE A 447 -2.87 -1.06 -30.85
CA ILE A 447 -3.08 -2.05 -31.92
C ILE A 447 -3.88 -1.46 -33.09
N LEU A 448 -4.95 -0.71 -32.81
CA LEU A 448 -5.79 -0.09 -33.85
C LEU A 448 -5.02 0.95 -34.66
N LEU A 449 -4.22 1.80 -34.01
CA LEU A 449 -3.38 2.79 -34.68
C LEU A 449 -2.36 2.12 -35.61
N TRP A 450 -1.58 1.17 -35.09
CA TRP A 450 -0.57 0.46 -35.89
C TRP A 450 -1.19 -0.31 -37.06
N SER A 451 -2.34 -0.96 -36.84
CA SER A 451 -3.08 -1.63 -37.92
C SER A 451 -3.59 -0.63 -38.96
N GLY A 452 -4.07 0.54 -38.52
CA GLY A 452 -4.53 1.61 -39.41
C GLY A 452 -3.42 2.17 -40.29
N ILE A 453 -2.23 2.38 -39.72
CA ILE A 453 -1.03 2.82 -40.46
C ILE A 453 -0.65 1.75 -41.50
N LYS A 454 -0.50 0.49 -41.07
CA LYS A 454 -0.09 -0.63 -41.94
C LYS A 454 -1.05 -0.84 -43.12
N ASN A 455 -2.35 -0.73 -42.87
CA ASN A 455 -3.40 -1.00 -43.86
C ASN A 455 -3.88 0.26 -44.61
N ARG A 456 -3.17 1.40 -44.50
CA ARG A 456 -3.54 2.69 -45.13
C ARG A 456 -4.96 3.19 -44.78
N CYS A 457 -5.47 2.79 -43.62
CA CYS A 457 -6.80 3.15 -43.10
C CYS A 457 -6.70 4.04 -41.84
N PHE A 458 -5.64 4.86 -41.75
CA PHE A 458 -5.26 5.59 -40.53
C PHE A 458 -6.41 6.41 -39.93
N LEU A 459 -7.10 7.24 -40.72
CA LEU A 459 -8.18 8.10 -40.21
C LEU A 459 -9.34 7.31 -39.60
N LYS A 460 -9.68 6.16 -40.19
CA LYS A 460 -10.75 5.29 -39.68
C LYS A 460 -10.33 4.67 -38.34
N SER A 461 -9.12 4.13 -38.25
CA SER A 461 -8.57 3.59 -37.00
C SER A 461 -8.42 4.65 -35.92
N LEU A 462 -7.99 5.86 -36.29
CA LEU A 462 -7.86 7.00 -35.38
C LEU A 462 -9.22 7.37 -34.79
N LYS A 463 -10.25 7.56 -35.63
CA LYS A 463 -11.60 7.88 -35.17
C LYS A 463 -12.18 6.80 -34.27
N GLN A 464 -12.05 5.53 -34.66
CA GLN A 464 -12.52 4.40 -33.85
C GLN A 464 -11.80 4.31 -32.51
N GLY A 465 -10.49 4.52 -32.52
CA GLY A 465 -9.66 4.47 -31.33
C GLY A 465 -9.92 5.63 -30.37
N LEU A 466 -10.09 6.86 -30.87
CA LEU A 466 -10.45 8.03 -30.04
C LEU A 466 -11.83 7.86 -29.41
N LEU A 467 -12.81 7.34 -30.16
CA LEU A 467 -14.13 7.01 -29.61
C LEU A 467 -14.01 5.96 -28.49
N LEU A 468 -13.19 4.92 -28.70
CA LEU A 468 -12.97 3.89 -27.71
C LEU A 468 -12.32 4.45 -26.43
N LEU A 469 -11.29 5.29 -26.56
CA LEU A 469 -10.63 5.97 -25.44
C LEU A 469 -11.61 6.86 -24.67
N PHE A 470 -12.42 7.65 -25.36
CA PHE A 470 -13.42 8.51 -24.74
C PHE A 470 -14.46 7.72 -23.93
N VAL A 471 -15.03 6.66 -24.52
CA VAL A 471 -16.01 5.80 -23.84
C VAL A 471 -15.37 5.07 -22.65
N ALA A 472 -14.12 4.63 -22.79
CA ALA A 472 -13.37 4.02 -21.69
C ALA A 472 -13.12 5.00 -20.54
N ALA A 473 -12.70 6.23 -20.86
CA ALA A 473 -12.50 7.28 -19.87
C ALA A 473 -13.80 7.61 -19.11
N LEU A 474 -14.95 7.62 -19.79
CA LEU A 474 -16.24 7.79 -19.11
C LEU A 474 -16.56 6.59 -18.20
N PHE A 475 -16.35 5.37 -18.69
CA PHE A 475 -16.62 4.14 -17.95
C PHE A 475 -15.76 4.04 -16.67
N THR A 476 -14.45 4.28 -16.78
CA THR A 476 -13.54 4.28 -15.61
C THR A 476 -13.86 5.42 -14.66
N GLY A 477 -14.27 6.58 -15.15
CA GLY A 477 -14.75 7.68 -14.32
C GLY A 477 -15.99 7.29 -13.49
N VAL A 478 -16.96 6.61 -14.09
CA VAL A 478 -18.12 6.11 -13.32
C VAL A 478 -17.70 5.11 -12.25
N LEU A 479 -16.83 4.15 -12.58
CA LEU A 479 -16.32 3.17 -11.61
C LEU A 479 -15.60 3.86 -10.43
N LEU A 480 -14.67 4.76 -10.71
CA LEU A 480 -13.90 5.48 -9.69
C LEU A 480 -14.75 6.47 -8.90
N GLY A 481 -15.78 7.07 -9.50
CA GLY A 481 -16.73 7.90 -8.79
C GLY A 481 -17.53 7.12 -7.74
N ILE A 482 -17.97 5.91 -8.09
CA ILE A 482 -18.65 5.02 -7.14
C ILE A 482 -17.66 4.56 -6.06
N ALA A 483 -16.42 4.21 -6.44
CA ALA A 483 -15.36 3.80 -5.50
C ALA A 483 -15.10 4.90 -4.46
N ALA A 484 -14.88 6.13 -4.91
CA ALA A 484 -14.56 7.27 -4.06
C ALA A 484 -15.70 7.63 -3.10
N VAL A 485 -16.96 7.53 -3.53
CA VAL A 485 -18.12 7.75 -2.64
C VAL A 485 -18.20 6.64 -1.60
N TYR A 486 -18.07 5.38 -2.00
CA TYR A 486 -18.11 4.25 -1.07
C TYR A 486 -16.97 4.36 -0.05
N GLU A 487 -15.75 4.63 -0.49
CA GLU A 487 -14.58 4.83 0.36
C GLU A 487 -14.81 5.94 1.38
N ALA A 488 -15.21 7.13 0.92
CA ALA A 488 -15.50 8.27 1.79
C ALA A 488 -16.58 7.97 2.83
N VAL A 489 -17.63 7.24 2.46
CA VAL A 489 -18.66 6.81 3.42
C VAL A 489 -18.07 5.87 4.46
N THR A 490 -17.34 4.84 4.03
CA THR A 490 -16.78 3.83 4.94
C THR A 490 -15.72 4.39 5.88
N LEU A 491 -14.76 5.16 5.38
CA LEU A 491 -13.66 5.71 6.18
C LEU A 491 -14.11 6.80 7.17
N ILE A 492 -15.23 7.50 6.92
CA ILE A 492 -15.72 8.55 7.81
C ILE A 492 -16.72 8.02 8.85
N HIS A 493 -17.53 7.00 8.50
CA HIS A 493 -18.59 6.51 9.40
C HIS A 493 -18.21 5.29 10.22
N VAL A 494 -17.23 4.52 9.76
CA VAL A 494 -16.93 3.20 10.32
C VAL A 494 -15.59 3.16 11.02
N ILE A 495 -14.63 3.97 10.56
CA ILE A 495 -13.31 4.16 11.16
C ILE A 495 -13.31 5.52 11.85
#